data_AF-A0A932CBK6-F1
#
_entry.id   AF-A0A932CBK6-F1
#
_cell.length_a   1.000
_cell.length_b   1.000
_cell.length_c   1.000
_cell.angle_alpha   90.00
_cell.angle_beta   90.00
_cell.angle_gamma   90.00
#
_symmetry.space_group_name_H-M   'P 1'
#
loop_
_entity.id
_entity.type
_entity.pdbx_description
1 polymer ?
#
loop_
_entity_poly.entity_id
_entity_poly.type
_entity_poly.pdbx_seq_one_letter_code
_entity_poly.pdbx_strand_id
1 'polypeptide(L)'
;MCGTPGVRLRHVTRSYGRGPTLLVVENVPVWVCPHCGESYLTADTLGALDRIKAHRRKFAVPKRVAVARFARRRLAEQRGLTREWSRRARRS
;
A
#
# COMPACT_ATOMS: atom_id res chain seq x y z
N MET A 1 -12.82 -2.64 13.59
CA MET A 1 -13.84 -1.57 13.66
C MET A 1 -13.78 -0.81 14.98
N CYS A 2 -13.77 0.52 14.92
CA CYS A 2 -13.65 1.42 16.09
C CYS A 2 -14.98 1.83 16.74
N GLY A 3 -16.13 1.44 16.18
CA GLY A 3 -17.46 1.73 16.75
C GLY A 3 -17.98 3.16 16.52
N THR A 4 -17.14 4.09 16.07
CA THR A 4 -17.54 5.47 15.79
C THR A 4 -18.12 5.62 14.37
N PRO A 5 -19.31 6.22 14.19
CA PRO A 5 -19.86 6.53 12.88
C PRO A 5 -19.04 7.63 12.18
N GLY A 6 -19.08 7.67 10.84
CA GLY A 6 -18.45 8.76 10.08
C GLY A 6 -17.37 8.33 9.09
N VAL A 7 -17.55 7.20 8.41
CA VAL A 7 -16.70 6.88 7.24
C VAL A 7 -16.88 7.91 6.13
N ARG A 8 -15.78 8.26 5.46
CA ARG A 8 -15.76 9.23 4.37
C ARG A 8 -15.26 8.59 3.09
N LEU A 9 -15.90 8.93 1.98
CA LEU A 9 -15.42 8.54 0.66
C LEU A 9 -14.19 9.39 0.29
N ARG A 10 -13.11 8.73 -0.11
CA ARG A 10 -11.91 9.37 -0.66
C ARG A 10 -11.53 8.71 -1.98
N HIS A 11 -11.12 9.52 -2.94
CA HIS A 11 -10.53 9.02 -4.18
C HIS A 11 -9.01 8.99 -4.01
N VAL A 12 -8.41 7.81 -4.19
CA VAL A 12 -6.97 7.61 -4.00
C VAL A 12 -6.35 6.92 -5.20
N THR A 13 -5.05 7.05 -5.34
CA THR A 13 -4.27 6.27 -6.30
C THR A 13 -3.78 4.99 -5.64
N ARG A 14 -4.04 3.84 -6.26
CA ARG A 14 -3.56 2.53 -5.81
C ARG A 14 -2.58 1.95 -6.82
N SER A 15 -1.44 1.47 -6.33
CA SER A 15 -0.44 0.78 -7.14
C SER A 15 -0.50 -0.73 -6.93
N TYR A 16 -0.44 -1.50 -8.01
CA TYR A 16 -0.41 -2.96 -8.02
C TYR A 16 0.85 -3.47 -8.73
N GLY A 17 1.42 -4.59 -8.27
CA GLY A 17 2.66 -5.11 -8.82
C GLY A 17 3.87 -4.22 -8.51
N ARG A 18 5.00 -4.49 -9.18
CA ARG A 18 6.27 -3.74 -9.02
C ARG A 18 7.08 -3.81 -10.32
N GLY A 19 7.97 -2.84 -10.54
CA GLY A 19 8.89 -2.86 -11.68
C GLY A 19 8.13 -2.95 -13.03
N PRO A 20 8.47 -3.91 -13.92
CA PRO A 20 7.82 -4.04 -15.24
C PRO A 20 6.32 -4.34 -15.19
N THR A 21 5.81 -4.81 -14.04
CA THR A 21 4.37 -5.12 -13.87
C THR A 21 3.63 -4.07 -13.06
N LEU A 22 4.28 -2.95 -12.72
CA LEU A 22 3.65 -1.85 -11.98
C LEU A 22 2.45 -1.30 -12.76
N LEU A 23 1.29 -1.34 -12.12
CA LEU A 23 0.05 -0.74 -12.59
C LEU A 23 -0.39 0.31 -11.56
N VAL A 24 -0.61 1.53 -12.02
CA VAL A 24 -1.12 2.63 -11.21
C VAL A 24 -2.56 2.87 -11.63
N VAL A 25 -3.50 2.73 -10.68
CA VAL A 25 -4.92 3.00 -10.88
C VAL A 25 -5.27 4.25 -10.10
N GLU A 26 -5.63 5.31 -10.83
CA GLU A 26 -6.01 6.60 -10.28
C GLU A 26 -7.49 6.61 -9.90
N ASN A 27 -7.90 7.52 -9.02
CA ASN A 27 -9.30 7.78 -8.64
C ASN A 27 -10.07 6.55 -8.12
N VAL A 28 -9.42 5.67 -7.36
CA VAL A 28 -10.08 4.53 -6.72
C VAL A 28 -10.90 5.02 -5.52
N PRO A 29 -12.22 4.80 -5.46
CA PRO A 29 -13.05 5.15 -4.31
C PRO A 29 -12.73 4.25 -3.11
N VAL A 30 -12.42 4.84 -1.97
CA VAL A 30 -12.11 4.17 -0.71
C VAL A 30 -12.90 4.81 0.42
N TRP A 31 -13.57 3.99 1.23
CA TRP A 31 -14.21 4.45 2.46
C TRP A 31 -13.19 4.42 3.59
N VAL A 32 -12.90 5.57 4.19
CA VAL A 32 -11.90 5.72 5.25
C VAL A 32 -12.56 6.24 6.51
N CYS A 33 -12.31 5.57 7.64
CA CYS A 33 -12.65 6.11 8.96
C CYS A 33 -11.59 7.15 9.37
N PRO A 34 -11.99 8.42 9.61
CA PRO A 34 -11.04 9.46 10.03
C PRO A 34 -10.53 9.26 11.46
N HIS A 35 -11.19 8.43 12.27
CA HIS A 35 -10.84 8.25 13.69
C HIS A 35 -9.73 7.23 13.92
N CYS A 36 -9.77 6.08 13.22
CA CYS A 36 -8.79 5.00 13.39
C CYS A 36 -7.94 4.74 12.13
N GLY A 37 -8.23 5.41 11.01
CA GLY A 37 -7.52 5.22 9.74
C GLY A 37 -7.89 3.94 8.98
N GLU A 38 -8.84 3.16 9.50
CA GLU A 38 -9.31 1.94 8.84
C GLU A 38 -9.95 2.29 7.50
N SER A 39 -9.66 1.50 6.46
CA SER A 39 -10.12 1.77 5.10
C SER A 39 -10.64 0.52 4.42
N TYR A 40 -11.77 0.66 3.72
CA TYR A 40 -12.46 -0.43 3.05
C TYR A 40 -12.85 -0.06 1.62
N LEU A 41 -12.99 -1.09 0.79
CA LEU A 41 -13.45 -1.00 -0.60
C LEU A 41 -14.80 -1.69 -0.70
N THR A 42 -15.70 -1.19 -1.54
CA THR A 42 -16.97 -1.88 -1.82
C THR A 42 -16.72 -3.08 -2.73
N ALA A 43 -17.67 -4.02 -2.74
CA ALA A 43 -17.62 -5.18 -3.64
C ALA A 43 -17.53 -4.76 -5.11
N ASP A 44 -18.32 -3.76 -5.52
CA ASP A 44 -18.28 -3.20 -6.87
C ASP A 44 -16.90 -2.62 -7.22
N THR A 45 -16.29 -1.90 -6.27
CA THR A 45 -14.96 -1.33 -6.47
C THR A 45 -13.91 -2.42 -6.61
N LEU A 46 -14.00 -3.48 -5.79
CA LEU A 46 -13.11 -4.63 -5.90
C LEU A 46 -13.25 -5.34 -7.25
N GLY A 47 -14.49 -5.61 -7.69
CA GLY A 47 -14.76 -6.21 -8.99
C GLY A 47 -14.25 -5.37 -10.17
N ALA A 48 -14.42 -4.04 -10.11
CA ALA A 48 -13.88 -3.12 -11.10
C ALA A 48 -12.33 -3.16 -11.14
N LEU A 49 -11.69 -3.16 -9.97
CA LEU A 49 -10.24 -3.28 -9.85
C LEU A 49 -9.74 -4.63 -10.40
N ASP A 50 -10.45 -5.72 -10.13
CA ASP A 50 -10.13 -7.05 -10.67
C ASP A 50 -10.21 -7.08 -12.19
N ARG A 51 -11.26 -6.49 -12.77
CA ARG A 51 -11.40 -6.35 -14.22
C ARG A 51 -10.26 -5.53 -14.85
N ILE A 52 -9.86 -4.42 -14.22
CA ILE A 52 -8.74 -3.58 -14.65
C ILE A 52 -7.42 -4.36 -14.58
N LYS A 53 -7.16 -5.08 -13.48
CA LYS A 53 -5.95 -5.89 -13.30
C LYS A 53 -5.85 -7.00 -14.35
N ALA A 54 -6.94 -7.71 -14.60
CA ALA A 54 -7.00 -8.80 -15.59
C ALA A 54 -6.74 -8.32 -17.02
N HIS A 55 -7.26 -7.13 -17.37
CA HIS A 55 -7.17 -6.59 -18.73
C HIS A 55 -6.33 -5.31 -18.80
N ARG A 56 -5.22 -5.26 -18.04
CA ARG A 56 -4.37 -4.05 -17.92
C ARG A 56 -3.92 -3.45 -19.24
N ARG A 57 -3.67 -4.26 -20.28
CA ARG A 57 -3.29 -3.76 -21.62
C ARG A 57 -4.40 -2.99 -22.33
N LYS A 58 -5.66 -3.28 -22.00
CA LYS A 58 -6.85 -2.62 -22.56
C LYS A 58 -7.18 -1.32 -21.82
N PHE A 59 -6.99 -1.30 -20.50
CA PHE A 59 -7.43 -0.20 -19.65
C PHE A 59 -6.32 0.82 -19.31
N ALA A 60 -5.05 0.41 -19.34
CA ALA A 60 -3.95 1.29 -18.95
C ALA A 60 -3.31 1.98 -20.16
N VAL A 61 -3.06 3.28 -20.03
CA VAL A 61 -2.22 4.04 -20.95
C VAL A 61 -0.78 4.01 -20.43
N PRO A 62 0.22 3.64 -21.26
CA PRO A 62 1.62 3.66 -20.85
C PRO A 62 2.07 5.08 -20.43
N LYS A 63 2.60 5.21 -19.21
CA LYS A 63 3.22 6.43 -18.69
C LYS A 63 4.58 6.13 -18.06
N ARG A 64 5.55 7.01 -18.24
CA ARG A 64 6.82 6.96 -17.50
C ARG A 64 6.57 7.46 -16.07
N VAL A 65 6.79 6.61 -15.08
CA VAL A 65 6.60 6.92 -13.66
C VAL A 65 7.93 6.73 -12.93
N ALA A 66 8.40 7.77 -12.23
CA ALA A 66 9.58 7.66 -11.38
C ALA A 66 9.23 6.84 -10.11
N VAL A 67 10.02 5.81 -9.81
CA VAL A 67 9.78 4.93 -8.66
C VAL A 67 11.01 4.93 -7.76
N ALA A 68 10.83 5.41 -6.53
CA ALA A 68 11.86 5.33 -5.50
C ALA A 68 11.74 4.04 -4.69
N ARG A 69 12.88 3.39 -4.39
CA ARG A 69 12.93 2.21 -3.51
C ARG A 69 13.49 2.60 -2.14
N PHE A 70 12.75 2.27 -1.09
CA PHE A 70 13.21 2.43 0.28
C PHE A 70 14.16 1.27 0.68
N ALA A 71 15.45 1.55 0.84
CA ALA A 71 16.44 0.54 1.22
C ALA A 71 16.44 0.32 2.75
N ARG A 72 15.78 -0.73 3.25
CA ARG A 72 15.77 -1.06 4.69
C ARG A 72 17.18 -1.28 5.28
N ARG A 73 18.15 -1.71 4.47
CA ARG A 73 19.50 -2.07 4.94
C ARG A 73 20.26 -0.88 5.51
N ARG A 74 20.16 0.29 4.88
CA ARG A 74 20.85 1.51 5.33
C ARG A 74 20.37 2.02 6.68
N LEU A 75 19.10 1.83 7.05
CA LEU A 75 18.61 2.27 8.37
C LEU A 75 19.07 1.35 9.51
N ALA A 76 19.23 0.06 9.25
CA ALA A 76 19.81 -0.87 10.22
C ALA A 76 21.31 -0.63 10.41
N GLU A 77 22.04 -0.34 9.33
CA GLU A 77 23.46 0.04 9.36
C GLU A 77 23.68 1.42 9.98
N GLN A 78 22.86 2.43 9.66
CA GLN A 78 22.97 3.79 10.20
C GLN A 78 22.60 3.89 11.69
N ARG A 79 21.85 2.94 12.24
CA ARG A 79 21.49 2.91 13.66
C ARG A 79 22.43 2.07 14.54
N GLY A 80 23.50 1.49 14.00
CA GLY A 80 24.46 0.71 14.80
C GLY A 80 23.83 -0.46 15.59
N LEU A 81 22.63 -0.91 15.23
CA LEU A 81 21.85 -1.90 15.99
C LEU A 81 22.06 -3.33 15.43
N THR A 82 23.31 -3.69 15.15
CA THR A 82 23.64 -5.06 14.73
C THR A 82 24.86 -5.56 15.49
N ARG A 83 24.62 -6.11 16.69
CA ARG A 83 25.18 -7.37 17.24
C ARG A 83 24.99 -7.56 18.76
N GLU A 84 24.68 -6.50 19.52
CA GLU A 84 24.65 -6.59 21.00
C GLU A 84 23.35 -7.12 21.63
N TRP A 85 22.20 -7.05 20.94
CA TRP A 85 20.92 -7.47 21.54
C TRP A 85 20.71 -8.99 21.61
N SER A 86 21.37 -9.79 20.76
CA SER A 86 21.21 -11.26 20.75
C SER A 86 21.86 -11.99 21.94
N ARG A 87 22.65 -11.30 22.79
CA ARG A 87 23.22 -11.90 24.01
C ARG A 87 22.37 -11.64 25.27
N ARG A 88 21.50 -10.61 25.27
CA ARG A 88 20.68 -10.27 26.45
C ARG A 88 19.31 -10.97 26.47
N ALA A 89 18.77 -11.37 25.32
CA ALA A 89 17.48 -12.08 25.23
C ALA A 89 17.55 -13.61 25.51
N ARG A 90 18.65 -14.12 26.09
CA ARG A 90 18.83 -15.53 26.47
C ARG A 90 18.99 -15.75 27.99
N ARG A 91 18.73 -14.71 28.79
CA ARG A 91 18.61 -14.79 30.25
C ARG A 91 17.37 -14.01 30.69
N SER A 92 16.19 -14.56 30.46
CA SER A 92 14.92 -14.20 31.11
C SER A 92 13.97 -15.37 30.94
#